data_AF-A0A7X2N074-F1
#
_entry.id   AF-A0A7X2N074-F1
#
_cell.length_a   1.000
_cell.length_b   1.000
_cell.length_c   1.000
_cell.angle_alpha   90.00
_cell.angle_beta   90.00
_cell.angle_gamma   90.00
#
_symmetry.space_group_name_H-M   'P 1'
#
loop_
_entity.id
_entity.type
_entity.pdbx_description
1 polymer ?
#
loop_
_entity_poly.entity_id
_entity_poly.type
_entity_poly.pdbx_seq_one_letter_code
_entity_poly.pdbx_strand_id
1 'polypeptide(L)' 'MVNILFSKYNFDDIGLIDQTFYVEVHFENSDVQNQSIEKVLREKTDKVYAITNNGGIIVEDGKVQTLGEVEIFKR' A
#
# COMPACT_ATOMS: atom_id res chain seq x y z
N MET A 1 -0.42 -13.24 -11.11
CA MET A 1 -0.20 -13.63 -9.71
C MET A 1 0.94 -12.78 -9.19
N VAL A 2 0.64 -11.65 -8.55
CA VAL A 2 1.67 -10.85 -7.86
C VAL A 2 1.87 -11.54 -6.51
N ASN A 3 2.97 -12.29 -6.39
CA ASN A 3 3.37 -12.91 -5.13
C ASN A 3 4.05 -11.84 -4.27
N ILE A 4 3.35 -11.30 -3.28
CA ILE A 4 4.02 -10.61 -2.17
C ILE A 4 4.34 -11.69 -1.13
N LEU A 5 5.59 -12.15 -1.13
CA LEU A 5 6.11 -13.10 -0.15
C LEU A 5 6.26 -12.39 1.21
N PHE A 6 5.23 -12.45 2.05
CA PHE A 6 5.40 -12.23 3.48
C PHE A 6 5.79 -13.57 4.13
N SER A 7 7.09 -13.76 4.31
CA SER A 7 7.60 -14.85 5.13
C SER A 7 7.21 -14.60 6.59
N LYS A 8 6.42 -15.52 7.13
CA LYS A 8 6.09 -15.74 8.56
C LYS A 8 5.11 -14.76 9.22
N TYR A 9 3.95 -15.33 9.58
CA TYR A 9 3.01 -14.88 10.60
C TYR A 9 3.66 -14.16 11.81
N ASN A 10 3.16 -12.96 12.15
CA ASN A 10 2.43 -12.61 13.39
C ASN A 10 2.48 -11.08 13.65
N PHE A 11 1.52 -10.59 14.45
CA PHE A 11 1.70 -9.62 15.54
C PHE A 11 2.90 -8.66 15.48
N ASP A 12 2.61 -7.37 15.65
CA ASP A 12 3.56 -6.26 15.62
C ASP A 12 4.38 -6.24 14.32
N ASP A 13 4.06 -5.23 13.51
CA ASP A 13 4.59 -4.98 12.18
C ASP A 13 6.10 -5.27 12.05
N ILE A 14 6.52 -5.72 10.87
CA ILE A 14 7.85 -6.28 10.59
C ILE A 14 9.01 -5.27 10.82
N GLY A 15 8.72 -4.00 11.08
CA GLY A 15 9.71 -2.97 11.43
C GLY A 15 10.71 -2.67 10.32
N LEU A 16 10.51 -3.21 9.11
CA LEU A 16 11.34 -2.99 7.93
C LEU A 16 10.86 -1.81 7.08
N ILE A 17 9.63 -1.36 7.30
CA ILE A 17 9.02 -0.24 6.60
C ILE A 17 8.50 0.72 7.66
N ASP A 18 8.59 2.02 7.39
CA ASP A 18 8.00 3.05 8.25
C ASP A 18 6.52 2.72 8.51
N GLN A 19 6.10 2.81 9.78
CA GLN A 19 4.72 2.51 10.21
C GLN A 19 3.67 3.40 9.51
N THR A 20 4.12 4.45 8.81
CA THR A 20 3.28 5.33 7.99
C THR A 20 3.08 4.86 6.54
N PHE A 21 3.60 3.69 6.15
CA PHE A 21 3.50 3.16 4.80
C PHE A 21 2.28 2.22 4.63
N TYR A 22 1.22 2.75 4.03
CA TYR A 22 -0.02 2.01 3.79
C TYR A 22 -0.20 1.67 2.31
N VAL A 23 -0.62 0.43 2.03
CA VAL A 23 -0.83 -0.07 0.68
C VAL A 23 -2.20 -0.74 0.53
N GLU A 24 -2.82 -0.58 -0.63
CA GLU A 24 -3.97 -1.37 -1.09
C GLU A 24 -3.50 -2.21 -2.28
N VAL A 25 -3.55 -3.53 -2.17
CA VAL A 25 -3.07 -4.45 -3.21
C VAL A 25 -4.23 -4.94 -4.07
N HIS A 26 -3.95 -5.30 -5.33
CA HIS A 26 -5.00 -5.68 -6.29
C HIS A 26 -6.07 -4.59 -6.42
N PHE A 27 -5.63 -3.34 -6.52
CA PHE A 27 -6.54 -2.22 -6.66
C PHE A 27 -7.27 -2.28 -8.00
N GLU A 28 -8.60 -2.24 -7.94
CA GLU A 28 -9.50 -2.29 -9.10
C GLU A 28 -10.45 -1.08 -9.14
N ASN A 29 -10.20 -0.07 -8.30
CA ASN A 29 -11.04 1.14 -8.18
C ASN A 29 -12.51 0.83 -7.89
N SER A 30 -12.75 -0.19 -7.05
CA SER A 30 -14.11 -0.51 -6.59
C SER A 30 -14.55 0.43 -5.47
N ASP A 31 -15.87 0.65 -5.35
CA ASP A 31 -16.43 1.53 -4.31
C ASP A 31 -15.99 1.13 -2.89
N VAL A 32 -15.90 -0.17 -2.62
CA VAL A 32 -15.49 -0.68 -1.30
C VAL A 32 -14.02 -0.37 -1.00
N GLN A 33 -13.15 -0.52 -2.00
CA GLN A 33 -11.73 -0.16 -1.87
C GLN A 33 -11.59 1.35 -1.63
N ASN A 34 -12.27 2.16 -2.42
CA ASN A 34 -12.23 3.62 -2.30
C ASN A 34 -12.72 4.10 -0.93
N GLN A 35 -13.85 3.58 -0.44
CA GLN A 35 -14.36 3.91 0.90
C GLN A 35 -13.39 3.49 2.02
N SER A 36 -12.69 2.37 1.84
CA SER A 36 -11.70 1.88 2.80
C SER A 36 -10.45 2.75 2.80
N ILE A 37 -9.95 3.13 1.62
CA ILE A 37 -8.83 4.06 1.42
C ILE A 37 -9.16 5.40 2.08
N GLU A 38 -10.33 5.97 1.79
CA GLU A 38 -10.77 7.22 2.41
C GLU A 38 -10.82 7.13 3.93
N LYS A 39 -11.32 6.02 4.48
CA LYS A 39 -11.36 5.82 5.93
C LYS A 39 -9.96 5.81 6.54
N VAL A 40 -9.03 5.07 5.93
CA VAL A 40 -7.64 4.98 6.40
C VAL A 40 -6.93 6.33 6.30
N LEU A 41 -7.18 7.10 5.23
CA LEU A 41 -6.65 8.46 5.06
C LEU A 41 -7.19 9.45 6.10
N ARG A 42 -8.41 9.26 6.60
CA ARG A 42 -8.96 10.08 7.68
C ARG A 42 -8.40 9.71 9.05
N GLU A 43 -8.18 8.42 9.30
CA GLU A 43 -7.96 7.90 10.65
C GLU A 43 -6.49 7.59 10.98
N LYS A 44 -5.66 7.27 9.98
CA LYS A 44 -4.36 6.60 10.24
C LYS A 44 -3.16 7.15 9.48
N THR A 45 -3.34 7.71 8.28
CA THR A 45 -2.22 8.15 7.43
C THR A 45 -2.63 9.29 6.50
N ASP A 46 -1.66 10.05 5.99
CA ASP A 46 -1.90 11.06 4.96
C ASP A 46 -1.73 10.50 3.54
N LYS A 47 -1.35 9.22 3.38
CA LYS A 47 -1.01 8.62 2.09
C LYS A 47 -1.25 7.11 2.03
N VAL A 48 -1.86 6.66 0.94
CA VAL A 48 -2.04 5.24 0.60
C VAL A 48 -1.57 4.99 -0.83
N TYR A 49 -0.79 3.94 -1.04
CA TYR A 49 -0.41 3.49 -2.38
C TYR A 49 -1.29 2.32 -2.81
N ALA A 50 -2.12 2.53 -3.82
CA ALA A 50 -3.00 1.51 -4.38
C ALA A 50 -2.35 0.89 -5.63
N ILE A 51 -2.09 -0.41 -5.59
CA ILE A 51 -1.28 -1.13 -6.58
C ILE A 51 -2.21 -2.05 -7.37
N THR A 52 -2.32 -1.83 -8.68
CA THR A 52 -3.10 -2.75 -9.54
C THR A 52 -2.32 -4.05 -9.78
N ASN A 53 -2.91 -5.01 -10.50
CA ASN A 53 -2.23 -6.24 -10.90
C ASN A 53 -0.97 -6.02 -11.77
N ASN A 54 -0.82 -4.83 -12.36
CA ASN A 54 0.30 -4.45 -13.23
C ASN A 54 1.25 -3.44 -12.54
N GLY A 55 1.09 -3.24 -11.23
CA GLY A 55 1.88 -2.31 -10.43
C GLY A 55 2.87 -2.99 -9.50
N GLY A 56 3.80 -2.19 -8.98
CA GLY A 56 4.74 -2.58 -7.94
C GLY A 56 5.36 -1.36 -7.27
N ILE A 57 5.95 -1.57 -6.09
CA ILE A 57 6.66 -0.53 -5.34
C ILE A 57 8.00 -1.08 -4.87
N ILE A 58 9.04 -0.27 -5.02
CA ILE A 58 10.35 -0.48 -4.41
C ILE A 58 10.52 0.55 -3.30
N VAL A 59 10.89 0.08 -2.10
CA VAL A 59 11.29 0.95 -0.99
C VAL A 59 12.76 0.66 -0.68
N GLU A 60 13.61 1.66 -0.89
CA GLU A 60 15.05 1.55 -0.68
C GLU A 60 15.56 2.85 -0.04
N ASP A 61 16.31 2.73 1.06
CA ASP A 61 16.85 3.87 1.82
C ASP A 61 15.80 4.97 2.14
N GLY A 62 14.58 4.57 2.49
CA GLY A 62 13.47 5.47 2.79
C GLY A 62 12.86 6.17 1.57
N LYS A 63 13.33 5.87 0.37
CA LYS A 63 12.77 6.37 -0.89
C LYS A 63 11.80 5.34 -1.45
N VAL A 64 10.67 5.84 -1.93
CA VAL A 64 9.63 5.02 -2.56
C VAL A 64 9.67 5.27 -4.06
N GLN A 65 9.81 4.20 -4.83
CA GLN A 65 9.71 4.21 -6.29
C GLN A 65 8.55 3.33 -6.73
N THR A 66 7.66 3.88 -7.55
CA THR A 66 6.55 3.12 -8.15
C THR A 66 6.99 2.53 -9.49
N LEU A 67 6.45 1.36 -9.82
CA LEU A 67 6.64 0.67 -11.08
C LEU A 67 5.26 0.30 -11.64
N GLY A 68 5.04 0.56 -12.93
CA GLY A 68 3.77 0.24 -13.58
C GLY A 68 2.59 1.03 -13.01
N GLU A 69 1.45 0.35 -12.86
CA GLU A 69 0.17 0.95 -12.48
C GLU A 69 0.01 1.05 -10.95
N VAL A 70 0.35 2.21 -10.41
CA VAL A 70 0.17 2.55 -9.00
C VAL A 70 -0.54 3.89 -8.87
N GLU A 71 -1.63 3.93 -8.13
CA GLU A 71 -2.33 5.15 -7.77
C GLU A 71 -1.94 5.59 -6.35
N ILE A 72 -1.77 6.89 -6.14
CA ILE A 72 -1.38 7.45 -4.85
C ILE A 72 -2.51 8.34 -4.36
N PHE A 73 -3.19 7.87 -3.32
CA PHE A 73 -4.22 8.64 -2.63
C PHE A 73 -3.59 9.42 -1.48
N LYS A 74 -4.03 10.66 -1.30
CA LYS A 74 -3.56 11.57 -0.26
C LYS A 74 -4.74 12.30 0.38
N ARG A 75 -4.58 12.69 1.64
CA ARG A 75 -5.54 13.56 2.34
C ARG A 75 -5.46 15.00 1.85
#